data_AF-A0A522PYZ6-F1
#
_entry.id   AF-A0A522PYZ6-F1
#
_cell.length_a   1.000
_cell.length_b   1.000
_cell.length_c   1.000
_cell.angle_alpha   90.00
_cell.angle_beta   90.00
_cell.angle_gamma   90.00
#
_symmetry.space_group_name_H-M   'P 1'
#
loop_
_entity.id
_entity.type
_entity.pdbx_description
1 polymer ?
#
loop_
_entity_poly.entity_id
_entity_poly.type
_entity_poly.pdbx_seq_one_letter_code
_entity_poly.pdbx_strand_id
1 'polypeptide(L)'
;SYTIGDTIVLSRGLIDVLPDEASLAMVLAHELAHIKLGDTVDTKYAFYDRMMISDEQLLNMFDFAHRAQSEEAADGEAVKLLQNSPYKDKLGKAGLFLKALDEIAPVTPSLFGAHLGSRLIDKHQQLRMAQLLQGAPALDPKSIDQIAALPLGARVRVDAWDDSIRMMKSKPVNLVSAKDKMPFEVTPLIPYLTRYNDKPEQEQQAQR
;
A
#
# COMPACT_ATOMS: atom_id res chain seq x y z
N SER A 1 -5.95 -5.06 2.83
CA SER A 1 -7.34 -4.62 2.67
C SER A 1 -8.24 -5.68 3.27
N TYR A 2 -9.53 -5.42 3.46
CA TYR A 2 -10.48 -6.44 3.88
C TYR A 2 -11.90 -5.98 3.57
N THR A 3 -12.86 -6.90 3.66
CA THR A 3 -14.29 -6.62 3.53
C THR A 3 -15.04 -6.87 4.83
N ILE A 4 -16.06 -6.04 5.11
CA ILE A 4 -17.05 -6.26 6.17
C ILE A 4 -18.43 -6.10 5.55
N GLY A 5 -19.14 -7.22 5.39
CA GLY A 5 -20.36 -7.24 4.58
C GLY A 5 -20.05 -6.72 3.17
N ASP A 6 -20.77 -5.69 2.73
CA ASP A 6 -20.57 -5.05 1.43
C ASP A 6 -19.59 -3.86 1.46
N THR A 7 -18.92 -3.63 2.59
CA THR A 7 -17.98 -2.51 2.75
C THR A 7 -16.55 -2.99 2.53
N ILE A 8 -15.84 -2.36 1.59
CA ILE A 8 -14.43 -2.60 1.36
C ILE A 8 -13.60 -1.57 2.12
N VAL A 9 -12.65 -2.04 2.92
CA VAL A 9 -11.70 -1.20 3.65
C VAL A 9 -10.30 -1.36 3.05
N LEU A 10 -9.72 -0.23 2.63
CA LEU A 10 -8.37 -0.16 2.09
C LEU A 10 -7.46 0.60 3.05
N SER A 11 -6.22 0.11 3.23
CA SER A 11 -5.24 0.82 4.03
C SER A 11 -4.68 2.01 3.24
N ARG A 12 -4.45 3.13 3.92
CA ARG A 12 -3.83 4.32 3.33
C ARG A 12 -2.51 3.99 2.65
N GLY A 13 -1.63 3.26 3.35
CA GLY A 13 -0.31 2.89 2.85
C GLY A 13 -0.40 2.08 1.56
N LEU A 14 -1.39 1.20 1.42
CA LEU A 14 -1.63 0.46 0.18
C LEU A 14 -2.04 1.40 -0.96
N ILE A 15 -2.98 2.32 -0.73
CA ILE A 15 -3.42 3.28 -1.76
C ILE A 15 -2.25 4.14 -2.26
N ASP A 16 -1.34 4.51 -1.36
CA ASP A 16 -0.22 5.40 -1.64
C ASP A 16 0.80 4.79 -2.61
N VAL A 17 1.11 3.50 -2.43
CA VAL A 17 2.18 2.80 -3.16
C VAL A 17 1.75 2.28 -4.52
N LEU A 18 0.45 2.24 -4.81
CA LEU A 18 -0.07 1.70 -6.08
C LEU A 18 0.32 2.61 -7.26
N PRO A 19 0.96 2.06 -8.31
CA PRO A 19 1.52 2.85 -9.41
C PRO A 19 0.44 3.44 -10.32
N ASP A 20 -0.72 2.78 -10.44
CA ASP A 20 -1.79 3.19 -11.34
C ASP A 20 -3.17 2.68 -10.91
N GLU A 21 -4.19 3.09 -11.68
CA GLU A 21 -5.58 2.70 -11.46
C GLU A 21 -5.83 1.20 -11.70
N ALA A 22 -5.12 0.58 -12.63
CA ALA A 22 -5.25 -0.86 -12.87
C ALA A 22 -4.77 -1.69 -11.67
N SER A 23 -3.70 -1.25 -11.00
CA SER A 23 -3.23 -1.85 -9.76
C SER A 23 -4.22 -1.65 -8.60
N LEU A 24 -4.90 -0.49 -8.54
CA LEU A 24 -6.00 -0.30 -7.59
C LEU A 24 -7.20 -1.20 -7.90
N ALA A 25 -7.55 -1.33 -9.18
CA ALA A 25 -8.63 -2.21 -9.62
C ALA A 25 -8.34 -3.67 -9.28
N MET A 26 -7.08 -4.12 -9.35
CA MET A 26 -6.66 -5.44 -8.89
C MET A 26 -7.00 -5.66 -7.41
N VAL A 27 -6.60 -4.73 -6.53
CA VAL A 27 -6.89 -4.83 -5.09
C VAL A 27 -8.40 -4.84 -4.85
N LEU A 28 -9.14 -3.96 -5.51
CA LEU A 28 -10.59 -3.89 -5.38
C LEU A 28 -11.28 -5.15 -5.91
N ALA A 29 -10.81 -5.73 -7.01
CA ALA A 29 -11.38 -6.94 -7.60
C ALA A 29 -11.24 -8.14 -6.65
N HIS A 30 -10.13 -8.22 -5.90
CA HIS A 30 -9.94 -9.23 -4.86
C HIS A 30 -10.98 -9.12 -3.75
N GLU A 31 -11.17 -7.92 -3.22
CA GLU A 31 -12.15 -7.66 -2.15
C GLU A 31 -13.60 -7.84 -2.66
N LEU A 32 -13.89 -7.44 -3.89
CA LEU A 32 -15.18 -7.68 -4.54
C LEU A 32 -15.44 -9.17 -4.78
N ALA A 33 -14.41 -9.95 -5.05
CA ALA A 33 -14.53 -11.40 -5.19
C ALA A 33 -14.97 -12.04 -3.86
N HIS A 34 -14.41 -11.61 -2.73
CA HIS A 34 -14.88 -12.06 -1.41
C HIS A 34 -16.36 -11.74 -1.18
N ILE A 35 -16.80 -10.52 -1.50
CA ILE A 35 -18.23 -10.14 -1.38
C ILE A 35 -19.10 -11.02 -2.28
N LYS A 36 -18.70 -11.23 -3.53
CA LYS A 36 -19.45 -12.05 -4.49
C LYS A 36 -19.55 -13.51 -4.07
N LEU A 37 -18.50 -14.06 -3.49
CA LEU A 37 -18.46 -15.44 -2.98
C LEU A 37 -19.23 -15.59 -1.66
N GLY A 38 -19.65 -14.49 -1.03
CA GLY A 38 -20.32 -14.49 0.26
C GLY A 38 -19.36 -14.82 1.42
N ASP A 39 -18.06 -14.60 1.21
CA ASP A 39 -17.07 -14.77 2.27
C ASP A 39 -17.25 -13.66 3.29
N THR A 40 -17.49 -14.06 4.54
CA THR A 40 -17.58 -13.13 5.67
C THR A 40 -16.32 -13.22 6.50
N VAL A 41 -15.84 -12.07 6.97
CA VAL A 41 -14.83 -12.00 8.02
C VAL A 41 -15.19 -12.85 9.24
N ASP A 42 -14.17 -13.42 9.87
CA ASP A 42 -14.34 -14.31 11.02
C ASP A 42 -15.08 -13.60 12.16
N THR A 43 -16.28 -14.11 12.47
CA THR A 43 -17.20 -13.53 13.45
C THR A 43 -16.73 -13.72 14.90
N LYS A 44 -15.57 -14.35 15.14
CA LYS A 44 -14.97 -14.46 16.48
C LYS A 44 -14.82 -13.12 17.21
N TYR A 45 -14.71 -12.02 16.47
CA TYR A 45 -14.63 -10.66 17.05
C TYR A 45 -15.99 -9.96 17.20
N ALA A 46 -17.07 -10.51 16.63
CA ALA A 46 -18.41 -9.90 16.68
C ALA A 46 -19.08 -9.99 18.08
N PHE A 47 -18.52 -10.80 18.98
CA PHE A 47 -19.04 -11.02 20.34
C PHE A 47 -18.07 -10.48 21.41
N TYR A 48 -17.69 -9.20 21.28
CA TYR A 48 -16.76 -8.53 22.19
C TYR A 48 -17.24 -8.48 23.66
N ASP A 49 -18.56 -8.51 23.88
CA ASP A 49 -19.22 -8.41 25.20
C ASP A 49 -18.85 -9.53 26.20
N ARG A 50 -18.00 -10.48 25.81
CA ARG A 50 -17.50 -11.58 26.65
C ARG A 50 -15.98 -11.57 26.86
N MET A 51 -15.25 -10.65 26.25
CA MET A 51 -13.78 -10.63 26.32
C MET A 51 -13.33 -9.66 27.44
N MET A 52 -12.84 -10.18 28.56
CA MET A 52 -12.20 -9.39 29.62
C MET A 52 -10.79 -8.94 29.22
N ILE A 53 -10.66 -8.30 28.05
CA ILE A 53 -9.40 -7.87 27.46
C ILE A 53 -9.44 -6.35 27.29
N SER A 54 -8.31 -5.67 27.50
CA SER A 54 -8.23 -4.22 27.26
C SER A 54 -8.27 -3.89 25.76
N ASP A 55 -8.89 -2.78 25.37
CA ASP A 55 -9.03 -2.34 23.97
C ASP A 55 -7.70 -2.36 23.18
N GLU A 56 -6.60 -1.96 23.84
CA GLU A 56 -5.25 -1.97 23.25
C GLU A 56 -4.78 -3.38 22.88
N GLN A 57 -5.06 -4.36 23.73
CA GLN A 57 -4.70 -5.76 23.47
C GLN A 57 -5.57 -6.37 22.37
N LEU A 58 -6.84 -5.97 22.25
CA LEU A 58 -7.71 -6.44 21.16
C LEU A 58 -7.30 -5.90 19.79
N LEU A 59 -6.85 -4.64 19.74
CA LEU A 59 -6.36 -4.06 18.49
C LEU A 59 -5.23 -4.87 17.87
N ASN A 60 -4.34 -5.42 18.70
CA ASN A 60 -3.25 -6.30 18.25
C ASN A 60 -3.71 -7.71 17.85
N MET A 61 -4.94 -8.10 18.21
CA MET A 61 -5.49 -9.43 17.93
C MET A 61 -6.36 -9.47 16.66
N PHE A 62 -6.85 -8.34 16.16
CA PHE A 62 -7.70 -8.30 14.97
C PHE A 62 -6.93 -8.72 13.71
N ASP A 63 -7.03 -10.01 13.41
CA ASP A 63 -6.62 -10.59 12.14
C ASP A 63 -7.88 -10.93 11.33
N PHE A 64 -8.06 -10.26 10.19
CA PHE A 64 -9.17 -10.46 9.25
C PHE A 64 -8.80 -11.37 8.08
N ALA A 65 -7.66 -12.08 8.14
CA ALA A 65 -7.27 -13.02 7.11
C ALA A 65 -8.34 -14.11 6.91
N HIS A 66 -8.70 -14.36 5.64
CA HIS A 66 -9.57 -15.48 5.31
C HIS A 66 -8.78 -16.80 5.27
N ARG A 67 -9.51 -17.91 5.16
CA ARG A 67 -8.90 -19.22 4.97
C ARG A 67 -8.22 -19.28 3.60
N ALA A 68 -7.11 -20.01 3.49
CA ALA A 68 -6.35 -20.14 2.25
C ALA A 68 -7.23 -20.54 1.04
N GLN A 69 -8.19 -21.45 1.23
CA GLN A 69 -9.12 -21.87 0.18
C GLN A 69 -10.05 -20.74 -0.30
N SER A 70 -10.50 -19.88 0.61
CA SER A 70 -11.35 -18.73 0.28
C SER A 70 -10.53 -17.66 -0.45
N GLU A 71 -9.29 -17.42 -0.03
CA GLU A 71 -8.38 -16.51 -0.74
C GLU A 71 -8.06 -17.00 -2.16
N GLU A 72 -7.82 -18.31 -2.36
CA GLU A 72 -7.58 -18.86 -3.70
C GLU A 72 -8.81 -18.79 -4.60
N ALA A 73 -10.01 -19.03 -4.03
CA ALA A 73 -11.27 -18.86 -4.75
C ALA A 73 -11.50 -17.38 -5.13
N ALA A 74 -11.19 -16.46 -4.21
CA ALA A 74 -11.29 -15.02 -4.44
C ALA A 74 -10.29 -14.56 -5.51
N ASP A 75 -9.03 -15.00 -5.47
CA ASP A 75 -8.03 -14.71 -6.52
C ASP A 75 -8.56 -15.15 -7.90
N GLY A 76 -9.10 -16.37 -7.99
CA GLY A 76 -9.66 -16.91 -9.23
C GLY A 76 -10.85 -16.12 -9.75
N GLU A 77 -11.75 -15.67 -8.88
CA GLU A 77 -12.90 -14.86 -9.27
C GLU A 77 -12.51 -13.41 -9.58
N ALA A 78 -11.56 -12.84 -8.86
CA ALA A 78 -11.00 -11.51 -9.09
C ALA A 78 -10.38 -11.40 -10.47
N VAL A 79 -9.64 -12.42 -10.93
CA VAL A 79 -9.11 -12.47 -12.29
C VAL A 79 -10.25 -12.43 -13.33
N LYS A 80 -11.35 -13.15 -13.12
CA LYS A 80 -12.52 -13.09 -14.03
C LYS A 80 -13.16 -11.71 -14.03
N LEU A 81 -13.27 -11.06 -12.86
CA LEU A 81 -13.76 -9.68 -12.77
C LEU A 81 -12.86 -8.71 -13.54
N LEU A 82 -11.53 -8.83 -13.38
CA LEU A 82 -10.56 -7.99 -14.09
C LEU A 82 -10.58 -8.21 -15.60
N GLN A 83 -10.73 -9.46 -16.07
CA GLN A 83 -10.87 -9.79 -17.49
C GLN A 83 -12.13 -9.17 -18.12
N ASN A 84 -13.21 -9.03 -17.34
CA ASN A 84 -14.45 -8.38 -17.76
C ASN A 84 -14.47 -6.87 -17.49
N SER A 85 -13.35 -6.29 -17.06
CA SER A 85 -13.23 -4.86 -16.74
C SER A 85 -12.49 -4.08 -17.84
N PRO A 86 -12.54 -2.74 -17.82
CA PRO A 86 -11.71 -1.89 -18.69
C PRO A 86 -10.20 -2.05 -18.49
N TYR A 87 -9.76 -2.77 -17.44
CA TYR A 87 -8.35 -2.92 -17.07
C TYR A 87 -7.70 -4.20 -17.60
N LYS A 88 -8.44 -5.08 -18.29
CA LYS A 88 -7.94 -6.39 -18.76
C LYS A 88 -6.59 -6.33 -19.48
N ASP A 89 -6.37 -5.27 -20.28
CA ASP A 89 -5.16 -5.08 -21.09
C ASP A 89 -4.09 -4.22 -20.38
N LYS A 90 -4.36 -3.78 -19.14
CA LYS A 90 -3.51 -2.86 -18.35
C LYS A 90 -2.93 -3.51 -17.09
N LEU A 91 -3.08 -4.83 -16.92
CA LEU A 91 -2.65 -5.56 -15.73
C LEU A 91 -1.13 -5.75 -15.61
N GLY A 92 -0.36 -5.42 -16.66
CA GLY A 92 1.10 -5.55 -16.63
C GLY A 92 1.77 -4.77 -15.49
N LYS A 93 1.30 -3.55 -15.20
CA LYS A 93 1.80 -2.75 -14.06
C LYS A 93 1.38 -3.30 -12.71
N ALA A 94 0.18 -3.86 -12.61
CA ALA A 94 -0.29 -4.52 -11.39
C ALA A 94 0.57 -5.76 -11.06
N GLY A 95 0.89 -6.59 -12.07
CA GLY A 95 1.80 -7.71 -11.87
C GLY A 95 3.24 -7.27 -11.60
N LEU A 96 3.69 -6.13 -12.15
CA LEU A 96 4.99 -5.55 -11.83
C LEU A 96 5.05 -5.06 -10.37
N PHE A 97 3.98 -4.45 -9.87
CA PHE A 97 3.83 -4.08 -8.46
C PHE A 97 3.95 -5.31 -7.56
N LEU A 98 3.27 -6.41 -7.91
CA LEU A 98 3.36 -7.68 -7.19
C LEU A 98 4.79 -8.25 -7.18
N LYS A 99 5.54 -8.15 -8.29
CA LYS A 99 6.96 -8.55 -8.34
C LYS A 99 7.84 -7.74 -7.39
N ALA A 100 7.67 -6.41 -7.39
CA ALA A 100 8.43 -5.54 -6.49
C ALA A 100 8.06 -5.77 -5.01
N LEU A 101 6.79 -6.09 -4.75
CA LEU A 101 6.29 -6.42 -3.43
C LEU A 101 6.88 -7.75 -2.92
N ASP A 102 6.99 -8.78 -3.78
CA ASP A 102 7.64 -10.06 -3.47
C ASP A 102 9.16 -9.90 -3.17
N GLU A 103 9.85 -9.01 -3.90
CA GLU A 103 11.28 -8.73 -3.66
C GLU A 103 11.54 -8.01 -2.33
N ILE A 104 10.66 -7.08 -1.93
CA ILE A 104 10.88 -6.20 -0.77
C ILE A 104 10.31 -6.77 0.54
N ALA A 105 9.29 -7.63 0.46
CA ALA A 105 8.63 -8.19 1.65
C ALA A 105 9.53 -8.95 2.62
N PRO A 106 10.53 -9.76 2.18
CA PRO A 106 11.45 -10.43 3.11
C PRO A 106 12.31 -9.45 3.91
N VAL A 107 12.62 -8.27 3.35
CA VAL A 107 13.50 -7.25 3.96
C VAL A 107 12.71 -6.28 4.86
N THR A 108 11.42 -6.09 4.60
CA THR A 108 10.57 -5.12 5.31
C THR A 108 9.25 -5.75 5.81
N PRO A 109 9.31 -6.79 6.65
CA PRO A 109 8.11 -7.53 7.07
C PRO A 109 7.09 -6.66 7.83
N SER A 110 7.57 -5.66 8.60
CA SER A 110 6.72 -4.75 9.35
C SER A 110 5.92 -3.79 8.46
N LEU A 111 6.36 -3.54 7.22
CA LEU A 111 5.65 -2.64 6.30
C LEU A 111 4.41 -3.30 5.71
N PHE A 112 4.49 -4.61 5.42
CA PHE A 112 3.39 -5.38 4.85
C PHE A 112 2.57 -6.12 5.91
N GLY A 113 2.99 -6.04 7.17
CA GLY A 113 2.20 -6.47 8.32
C GLY A 113 0.96 -5.60 8.47
N ALA A 114 -0.16 -5.98 7.86
CA ALA A 114 -1.43 -5.33 8.16
C ALA A 114 -1.68 -5.41 9.68
N HIS A 115 -1.83 -4.25 10.32
CA HIS A 115 -2.28 -4.14 11.71
C HIS A 115 -3.76 -4.51 11.82
N LEU A 116 -4.54 -4.21 10.78
CA LEU A 116 -5.94 -4.56 10.62
C LEU A 116 -6.17 -4.92 9.14
N GLY A 117 -6.43 -6.20 8.84
CA GLY A 117 -6.86 -6.63 7.51
C GLY A 117 -6.10 -7.82 6.93
N SER A 118 -6.50 -8.22 5.72
CA SER A 118 -5.77 -9.18 4.90
C SER A 118 -4.54 -8.53 4.26
N ARG A 119 -3.49 -9.33 4.14
CA ARG A 119 -2.19 -8.96 3.57
C ARG A 119 -2.10 -9.44 2.12
N LEU A 120 -1.44 -8.66 1.27
CA LEU A 120 -1.13 -9.09 -0.10
C LEU A 120 -0.08 -10.20 -0.13
N ILE A 121 0.78 -10.26 0.88
CA ILE A 121 1.66 -11.40 1.16
C ILE A 121 1.26 -11.97 2.51
N ASP A 122 0.84 -13.23 2.51
CA ASP A 122 0.51 -13.93 3.75
C ASP A 122 1.75 -14.24 4.60
N LYS A 123 1.55 -14.62 5.87
CA LYS A 123 2.61 -15.08 6.79
C LYS A 123 3.43 -16.24 6.23
N HIS A 124 2.85 -17.02 5.31
CA HIS A 124 3.50 -18.13 4.60
C HIS A 124 4.19 -17.70 3.29
N GLN A 125 4.41 -16.41 3.07
CA GLN A 125 4.96 -15.84 1.83
C GLN A 125 4.14 -16.18 0.57
N GLN A 126 2.84 -16.44 0.73
CA GLN A 126 1.93 -16.60 -0.39
C GLN A 126 1.48 -15.23 -0.89
N LEU A 127 1.84 -14.91 -2.12
CA LEU A 127 1.42 -13.68 -2.80
C LEU A 127 0.00 -13.84 -3.34
N ARG A 128 -0.89 -12.90 -2.98
CA ARG A 128 -2.24 -12.79 -3.53
C ARG A 128 -2.18 -12.34 -4.98
N MET A 129 -3.17 -12.74 -5.79
CA MET A 129 -3.25 -12.42 -7.21
C MET A 129 -2.00 -12.85 -8.01
N ALA A 130 -1.29 -13.90 -7.57
CA ALA A 130 -0.04 -14.36 -8.19
C ALA A 130 -0.21 -14.74 -9.67
N GLN A 131 -1.42 -15.04 -10.13
CA GLN A 131 -1.74 -15.31 -11.54
C GLN A 131 -1.37 -14.11 -12.44
N LEU A 132 -1.40 -12.89 -11.92
CA LEU A 132 -1.03 -11.68 -12.66
C LEU A 132 0.49 -11.56 -12.90
N LEU A 133 1.32 -12.31 -12.18
CA LEU A 133 2.78 -12.32 -12.40
C LEU A 133 3.15 -12.87 -13.78
N GLN A 134 2.34 -13.79 -14.32
CA GLN A 134 2.61 -14.45 -15.61
C GLN A 134 2.51 -13.46 -16.79
N GLY A 135 1.62 -12.47 -16.70
CA GLY A 135 1.46 -11.42 -17.70
C GLY A 135 2.33 -10.17 -17.45
N ALA A 136 3.10 -10.17 -16.37
CA ALA A 136 3.87 -9.00 -15.96
C ALA A 136 5.23 -8.93 -16.67
N PRO A 137 5.68 -7.75 -17.11
CA PRO A 137 7.04 -7.56 -17.60
C PRO A 137 8.08 -7.92 -16.52
N ALA A 138 9.32 -8.21 -16.93
CA ALA A 138 10.42 -8.41 -16.00
C ALA A 138 10.68 -7.12 -15.21
N LEU A 139 11.00 -7.26 -13.92
CA LEU A 139 11.38 -6.15 -13.08
C LEU A 139 12.84 -5.75 -13.39
N ASP A 140 13.03 -4.52 -13.84
CA ASP A 140 14.31 -3.89 -14.10
C ASP A 140 14.48 -2.68 -13.16
N PRO A 141 15.23 -2.85 -12.07
CA PRO A 141 15.51 -1.77 -11.13
C PRO A 141 16.22 -0.57 -11.77
N LYS A 142 16.98 -0.77 -12.85
CA LYS A 142 17.79 0.27 -13.50
C LYS A 142 17.00 1.14 -14.47
N SER A 143 15.87 0.67 -14.97
CA SER A 143 15.02 1.43 -15.91
C SER A 143 14.30 2.57 -15.19
N ILE A 144 14.54 3.82 -15.59
CA ILE A 144 13.88 5.00 -14.99
C ILE A 144 12.37 5.00 -15.26
N ASP A 145 11.97 4.55 -16.45
CA ASP A 145 10.56 4.56 -16.89
C ASP A 145 9.72 3.48 -16.20
N GLN A 146 10.37 2.46 -15.66
CA GLN A 146 9.69 1.36 -14.99
C GLN A 146 9.48 1.65 -13.50
N ILE A 147 8.29 2.17 -13.21
CA ILE A 147 7.80 2.43 -11.85
C ILE A 147 6.90 1.27 -11.42
N ALA A 148 7.43 0.39 -10.57
CA ALA A 148 6.70 -0.77 -10.04
C ALA A 148 5.79 -0.39 -8.86
N ALA A 149 6.27 0.48 -7.98
CA ALA A 149 5.55 1.00 -6.83
C ALA A 149 5.98 2.45 -6.57
N LEU A 150 5.14 3.19 -5.88
CA LEU A 150 5.41 4.58 -5.48
C LEU A 150 5.98 4.66 -4.06
N PRO A 151 6.64 5.77 -3.72
CA PRO A 151 7.04 6.03 -2.34
C PRO A 151 5.83 6.25 -1.43
N LEU A 152 6.00 5.93 -0.16
CA LEU A 152 5.03 6.22 0.89
C LEU A 152 4.94 7.74 1.10
N GLY A 153 3.73 8.24 1.28
CA GLY A 153 3.40 9.66 1.41
C GLY A 153 3.28 10.41 0.07
N ALA A 154 3.35 9.72 -1.08
CA ALA A 154 3.41 10.38 -2.38
C ALA A 154 2.06 10.91 -2.89
N ARG A 155 0.95 10.25 -2.54
CA ARG A 155 -0.39 10.52 -3.08
C ARG A 155 -1.39 10.91 -1.99
N VAL A 156 -1.29 10.34 -0.79
CA VAL A 156 -2.27 10.59 0.26
C VAL A 156 -1.69 11.48 1.35
N ARG A 157 -2.24 12.69 1.49
CA ARG A 157 -1.89 13.60 2.59
C ARG A 157 -2.94 13.51 3.69
N VAL A 158 -2.47 13.31 4.92
CA VAL A 158 -3.27 13.46 6.13
C VAL A 158 -2.90 14.77 6.78
N ASP A 159 -3.89 15.59 7.06
CA ASP A 159 -3.73 16.79 7.85
C ASP A 159 -3.80 16.43 9.34
N ALA A 160 -2.76 16.80 10.10
CA ALA A 160 -2.66 16.43 11.51
C ALA A 160 -3.54 17.30 12.44
N TRP A 161 -4.15 18.37 11.93
CA TRP A 161 -4.93 19.30 12.74
C TRP A 161 -6.43 19.05 12.67
N ASP A 162 -6.94 18.60 11.53
CA ASP A 162 -8.37 18.36 11.29
C ASP A 162 -8.69 16.91 10.86
N ASP A 163 -7.69 16.03 10.90
CA ASP A 163 -7.76 14.63 10.47
C ASP A 163 -8.29 14.43 9.04
N SER A 164 -8.24 15.46 8.20
CA SER A 164 -8.73 15.35 6.83
C SER A 164 -7.73 14.61 5.94
N ILE A 165 -8.27 13.73 5.10
CA ILE A 165 -7.50 12.95 4.13
C ILE A 165 -7.76 13.50 2.74
N ARG A 166 -6.70 13.87 2.02
CA ARG A 166 -6.80 14.39 0.65
C ARG A 166 -5.81 13.70 -0.27
N MET A 167 -6.25 13.45 -1.51
CA MET A 167 -5.37 13.03 -2.60
C MET A 167 -4.58 14.23 -3.13
N MET A 168 -3.26 14.11 -3.16
CA MET A 168 -2.36 15.07 -3.75
C MET A 168 -2.51 15.03 -5.28
N LYS A 169 -2.79 16.20 -5.86
CA LYS A 169 -2.92 16.39 -7.33
C LYS A 169 -1.65 16.98 -7.95
N SER A 170 -0.53 16.98 -7.21
CA SER A 170 0.75 17.50 -7.70
C SER A 170 1.25 16.68 -8.88
N LYS A 171 1.92 17.35 -9.82
CA LYS A 171 2.58 16.65 -10.93
C LYS A 171 3.68 15.75 -10.36
N PRO A 172 3.84 14.51 -10.90
CA PRO A 172 4.96 13.66 -10.54
C PRO A 172 6.29 14.40 -10.69
N VAL A 173 7.20 14.17 -9.76
CA VAL A 173 8.56 14.73 -9.85
C VAL A 173 9.29 14.02 -11.00
N ASN A 174 10.03 14.79 -11.80
CA ASN A 174 10.85 14.21 -12.85
C ASN A 174 11.99 13.41 -12.21
N LEU A 175 12.01 12.10 -12.47
CA LEU A 175 13.05 11.21 -11.99
C LEU A 175 14.31 11.44 -12.83
N VAL A 176 15.42 11.76 -12.17
CA VAL A 176 16.72 11.95 -12.82
C VAL A 176 17.51 10.65 -12.77
N SER A 177 17.28 9.84 -11.73
CA SER A 177 17.94 8.57 -11.51
C SER A 177 16.95 7.46 -11.13
N ALA A 178 17.33 6.20 -11.35
CA ALA A 178 16.52 5.06 -10.92
C ALA A 178 16.32 4.98 -9.40
N LYS A 179 17.23 5.57 -8.61
CA LYS A 179 17.11 5.62 -7.14
C LYS A 179 15.97 6.53 -6.69
N ASP A 180 15.61 7.52 -7.50
CA ASP A 180 14.57 8.50 -7.17
C ASP A 180 13.17 7.84 -7.12
N LYS A 181 13.03 6.61 -7.66
CA LYS A 181 11.78 5.84 -7.63
C LYS A 181 11.32 5.49 -6.22
N MET A 182 12.25 5.21 -5.29
CA MET A 182 11.98 4.93 -3.87
C MET A 182 10.76 4.01 -3.62
N PRO A 183 10.69 2.81 -4.24
CA PRO A 183 9.50 1.95 -4.15
C PRO A 183 9.29 1.48 -2.71
N PHE A 184 8.11 1.70 -2.14
CA PHE A 184 7.78 1.34 -0.74
C PHE A 184 8.63 2.05 0.33
N GLU A 185 9.35 3.11 -0.03
CA GLU A 185 10.19 3.86 0.89
C GLU A 185 9.54 5.20 1.27
N VAL A 186 9.95 5.76 2.41
CA VAL A 186 9.58 7.12 2.82
C VAL A 186 10.66 8.08 2.33
N THR A 187 10.26 9.24 1.81
CA THR A 187 11.22 10.28 1.45
C THR A 187 12.02 10.70 2.68
N PRO A 188 13.37 10.61 2.66
CA PRO A 188 14.18 10.98 3.81
C PRO A 188 14.10 12.49 4.06
N LEU A 189 14.01 12.89 5.32
CA LEU A 189 14.15 14.28 5.73
C LEU A 189 15.63 14.65 5.67
N ILE A 190 16.01 15.49 4.70
CA ILE A 190 17.36 16.03 4.59
C ILE A 190 17.34 17.45 5.16
N PRO A 191 17.73 17.67 6.43
CA PRO A 191 17.76 19.01 7.00
C PRO A 191 18.75 19.86 6.22
N TYR A 192 18.40 21.13 5.99
CA TYR A 192 19.32 22.09 5.40
C TYR A 192 20.46 22.35 6.38
N LEU A 193 21.63 21.78 6.09
CA LEU A 193 22.82 21.96 6.92
C LEU A 193 23.47 23.29 6.57
N THR A 194 23.46 24.22 7.50
CA THR A 194 24.27 25.45 7.44
C THR A 194 25.50 25.31 8.30
N ARG A 195 26.61 25.93 7.87
CA ARG A 195 27.78 26.06 8.73
C ARG A 195 27.39 26.87 9.96
N TYR A 196 27.60 26.30 11.13
CA TYR A 196 27.48 27.02 12.39
C TYR A 196 28.60 28.07 12.44
N ASN A 197 28.23 29.35 12.41
CA ASN A 197 29.15 30.48 12.53
C ASN A 197 29.04 31.03 13.95
N ASP A 198 30.07 30.85 14.77
CA ASP A 198 30.18 31.35 16.16
C ASP A 198 30.30 32.88 16.29
N LYS A 199 29.99 33.66 15.24
CA LYS A 199 30.10 35.11 15.29
C LYS A 199 28.72 35.71 15.58
N PRO A 200 28.50 36.30 16.78
CA PRO A 200 27.29 37.07 17.01
C PRO A 200 27.28 38.23 16.00
N GLU A 201 26.15 38.40 15.32
CA GLU A 201 25.91 39.52 14.43
C GLU A 201 26.11 40.82 15.23
N GLN A 202 27.24 41.49 15.00
CA GLN A 202 27.31 42.91 15.29
C GLN A 202 26.39 43.58 14.29
N GLU A 203 25.23 44.02 14.79
CA GLU A 203 24.30 44.93 14.12
C GLU A 203 25.11 45.94 13.31
N GLN A 204 25.07 45.77 11.99
CA GLN A 204 25.59 46.77 11.07
C GLN A 204 24.76 48.02 11.28
N GLN A 205 25.38 48.98 11.96
CA GLN A 205 25.02 50.39 11.91
C GLN A 205 24.81 50.78 10.46
N ALA A 206 23.55 50.89 10.05
CA ALA A 206 23.17 51.56 8.82
C ALA A 206 23.44 53.05 9.00
N GLN A 207 24.69 53.46 8.72
CA GLN A 207 24.99 54.82 8.30
C GLN A 207 24.49 54.99 6.86
N ARG A 208 23.37 55.70 6.70
CA ARG A 208 23.18 56.88 5.83
C ARG A 208 21.72 57.25 5.69
#